data_AF-A0A804PHD7-F1
#
_entry.id   AF-A0A804PHD7-F1
#
_cell.length_a   1.000
_cell.length_b   1.000
_cell.length_c   1.000
_cell.angle_alpha   90.00
_cell.angle_beta   90.00
_cell.angle_gamma   90.00
#
_symmetry.space_group_name_H-M   'P 1'
#
loop_
_entity.id
_entity.type
_entity.pdbx_description
1 polymer ?
#
loop_
_entity_poly.entity_id
_entity_poly.type
_entity_poly.pdbx_seq_one_letter_code
_entity_poly.pdbx_strand_id
1 'polypeptide(L)'
;MGKKLQLADDEENCWYGVGGAEAECGVDDEFRATDLRPLSLLSPHTQAFHLAWLSLFVCFFAAFAAPPILPALRPALVLMPSDAPAAAVGSLSATLVGRLAMGPACDLLGPRRASGFASLLAALAVSVTASSPAGFVALRFVAGLSLANFVANQH
;
A
#
# COMPACT_ATOMS: atom_id res chain seq x y z
N MET A 1 -22.46 18.67 26.02
CA MET A 1 -21.22 18.07 25.46
C MET A 1 -21.37 16.59 25.14
N GLY A 2 -22.02 15.77 25.98
CA GLY A 2 -22.24 14.33 25.69
C GLY A 2 -23.02 14.01 24.40
N LYS A 3 -23.94 14.88 23.98
CA LYS A 3 -24.71 14.67 22.72
C LYS A 3 -23.85 14.73 21.45
N LYS A 4 -22.69 15.40 21.46
CA LYS A 4 -21.73 15.38 20.34
C LYS A 4 -20.89 14.10 20.33
N LEU A 5 -20.69 13.47 21.49
CA LEU A 5 -20.05 12.16 21.62
C LEU A 5 -20.99 11.08 21.06
N GLN A 6 -22.28 11.16 21.39
CA GLN A 6 -23.29 10.24 20.87
C GLN A 6 -23.55 10.42 19.37
N LEU A 7 -23.47 11.65 18.85
CA LEU A 7 -23.48 11.90 17.39
C LEU A 7 -22.24 11.32 16.68
N ALA A 8 -21.11 11.10 17.37
CA ALA A 8 -19.97 10.37 16.80
C ALA A 8 -20.16 8.85 16.90
N ASP A 9 -20.70 8.34 18.01
CA ASP A 9 -21.08 6.94 18.18
C ASP A 9 -22.14 6.50 17.14
N ASP A 10 -23.15 7.34 16.88
CA ASP A 10 -24.20 7.05 15.89
C ASP A 10 -23.70 7.22 14.44
N GLU A 11 -22.81 8.17 14.18
CA GLU A 11 -22.25 8.44 12.84
C GLU A 11 -21.17 7.41 12.44
N GLU A 12 -20.43 6.84 13.39
CA GLU A 12 -19.51 5.71 13.16
C GLU A 12 -20.28 4.38 13.00
N ASN A 13 -21.32 4.15 13.80
CA ASN A 13 -22.24 3.00 13.64
C ASN A 13 -22.91 2.99 12.24
N CYS A 14 -23.16 4.15 11.64
CA CYS A 14 -23.77 4.23 10.32
C CYS A 14 -22.77 4.03 9.15
N TRP A 15 -21.50 4.40 9.30
CA TRP A 15 -20.54 4.38 8.17
C TRP A 15 -19.75 3.07 7.96
N TYR A 16 -20.05 2.01 8.72
CA TYR A 16 -19.81 0.64 8.24
C TYR A 16 -21.08 -0.25 8.22
N GLY A 17 -22.26 0.36 8.22
CA GLY A 17 -23.51 -0.28 7.77
C GLY A 17 -24.48 -0.71 8.88
N VAL A 18 -25.08 0.25 9.58
CA VAL A 18 -26.44 0.09 10.14
C VAL A 18 -27.44 0.33 9.00
N GLY A 19 -27.79 -0.77 8.33
CA GLY A 19 -28.67 -0.77 7.15
C GLY A 19 -29.18 -2.16 6.77
N GLY A 20 -29.54 -2.98 7.76
CA GLY A 20 -30.57 -4.02 7.62
C GLY A 20 -30.17 -5.33 6.93
N ALA A 21 -29.27 -6.09 7.55
CA ALA A 21 -29.44 -7.51 7.87
C ALA A 21 -28.05 -8.05 8.24
N GLU A 22 -27.89 -8.47 9.49
CA GLU A 22 -26.70 -9.14 10.03
C GLU A 22 -25.51 -8.21 10.37
N ALA A 23 -25.76 -7.18 11.18
CA ALA A 23 -24.91 -7.06 12.36
C ALA A 23 -24.93 -8.43 13.08
N GLU A 24 -23.81 -8.88 13.66
CA GLU A 24 -23.79 -9.92 14.72
C GLU A 24 -23.67 -11.41 14.31
N CYS A 25 -22.60 -11.82 13.61
CA CYS A 25 -22.17 -13.23 13.70
C CYS A 25 -20.68 -13.45 13.35
N GLY A 26 -19.77 -12.87 14.14
CA GLY A 26 -18.34 -13.20 14.02
C GLY A 26 -17.38 -12.08 14.45
N VAL A 27 -17.70 -11.31 15.49
CA VAL A 27 -16.80 -10.30 16.08
C VAL A 27 -16.73 -10.57 17.59
N ASP A 28 -15.53 -10.61 18.17
CA ASP A 28 -15.33 -10.81 19.61
C ASP A 28 -15.47 -9.52 20.42
N ASP A 29 -15.43 -9.62 21.75
CA ASP A 29 -15.52 -8.46 22.67
C ASP A 29 -14.36 -7.45 22.47
N GLU A 30 -13.29 -7.84 21.76
CA GLU A 30 -12.17 -6.98 21.39
C GLU A 30 -12.32 -6.35 19.99
N PHE A 31 -13.52 -6.41 19.40
CA PHE A 31 -13.83 -5.91 18.05
C PHE A 31 -12.99 -6.58 16.94
N ARG A 32 -12.54 -7.82 17.14
CA ARG A 32 -11.80 -8.60 16.12
C ARG A 32 -12.75 -9.55 15.41
N ALA A 33 -12.57 -9.70 14.10
CA ALA A 33 -13.30 -10.69 13.34
C ALA A 33 -12.90 -12.12 13.77
N THR A 34 -13.87 -12.93 14.19
CA THR A 34 -13.70 -14.36 14.53
C THR A 34 -13.97 -15.28 13.36
N ASP A 35 -14.61 -14.79 12.30
CA ASP A 35 -14.87 -15.52 11.05
C ASP A 35 -14.28 -14.79 9.83
N LEU A 36 -13.53 -15.52 9.00
CA LEU A 36 -12.93 -15.01 7.77
C LEU A 36 -13.85 -15.29 6.59
N ARG A 37 -14.50 -14.24 6.08
CA ARG A 37 -15.37 -14.29 4.90
C ARG A 37 -14.70 -13.66 3.68
N PRO A 38 -13.87 -14.39 2.92
CA PRO A 38 -12.97 -13.80 1.92
C PRO A 38 -13.66 -13.21 0.69
N LEU A 39 -14.93 -13.55 0.43
CA LEU A 39 -15.71 -13.03 -0.72
C LEU A 39 -16.70 -11.93 -0.30
N SER A 40 -16.78 -11.62 0.99
CA SER A 40 -17.63 -10.54 1.50
C SER A 40 -16.95 -9.19 1.24
N LEU A 41 -17.64 -8.25 0.61
CA LEU A 41 -17.14 -6.88 0.36
C LEU A 41 -17.77 -5.82 1.26
N LEU A 42 -18.71 -6.21 2.12
CA LEU A 42 -19.56 -5.28 2.86
C LEU A 42 -19.03 -4.95 4.26
N SER A 43 -18.36 -5.90 4.92
CA SER A 43 -17.88 -5.67 6.29
C SER A 43 -16.54 -4.93 6.32
N PRO A 44 -16.30 -4.04 7.31
CA PRO A 44 -15.07 -3.27 7.42
C PRO A 44 -13.81 -4.15 7.44
N HIS A 45 -13.86 -5.26 8.17
CA HIS A 45 -12.73 -6.19 8.27
C HIS A 45 -12.40 -6.85 6.93
N THR A 46 -13.40 -7.25 6.14
CA THR A 46 -13.14 -7.87 4.84
C THR A 46 -12.72 -6.83 3.80
N GLN A 47 -13.24 -5.60 3.85
CA GLN A 47 -12.74 -4.49 3.04
C GLN A 47 -11.27 -4.16 3.34
N ALA A 48 -10.90 -4.11 4.62
CA ALA A 48 -9.50 -3.89 5.02
C ALA A 48 -8.59 -5.00 4.48
N PHE A 49 -9.03 -6.25 4.58
CA PHE A 49 -8.35 -7.39 3.95
C PHE A 49 -8.18 -7.17 2.45
N HIS A 50 -9.26 -6.84 1.72
CA HIS A 50 -9.22 -6.62 0.28
C HIS A 50 -8.27 -5.50 -0.15
N LEU A 51 -8.32 -4.38 0.56
CA LEU A 51 -7.44 -3.24 0.30
C LEU A 51 -5.97 -3.58 0.57
N ALA A 52 -5.67 -4.33 1.63
CA ALA A 52 -4.30 -4.71 1.97
C ALA A 52 -3.66 -5.58 0.89
N TRP A 53 -4.32 -6.65 0.46
CA TRP A 53 -3.73 -7.55 -0.54
C TRP A 53 -3.70 -6.90 -1.95
N LEU A 54 -4.70 -6.09 -2.32
CA LEU A 54 -4.65 -5.32 -3.56
C LEU A 54 -3.51 -4.31 -3.55
N SER A 55 -3.35 -3.57 -2.46
CA SER A 55 -2.26 -2.61 -2.28
C SER A 55 -0.88 -3.29 -2.37
N LEU A 56 -0.74 -4.48 -1.79
CA LEU A 56 0.47 -5.29 -1.89
C LEU A 56 0.80 -5.63 -3.36
N PHE A 57 -0.19 -6.13 -4.12
CA PHE A 57 0.05 -6.49 -5.52
C PHE A 57 0.34 -5.28 -6.40
N VAL A 58 -0.33 -4.15 -6.18
CA VAL A 58 -0.04 -2.90 -6.91
C VAL A 58 1.41 -2.48 -6.68
N CYS A 59 1.88 -2.47 -5.43
CA CYS A 59 3.27 -2.12 -5.11
C CYS A 59 4.27 -3.14 -5.70
N PHE A 60 3.93 -4.43 -5.65
CA PHE A 60 4.75 -5.49 -6.24
C PHE A 60 4.90 -5.32 -7.76
N PHE A 61 3.80 -5.14 -8.48
CA PHE A 61 3.83 -4.93 -9.92
C PHE A 61 4.53 -3.61 -10.28
N ALA A 62 4.36 -2.54 -9.51
CA ALA A 62 5.05 -1.27 -9.78
C ALA A 62 6.59 -1.43 -9.81
N ALA A 63 7.17 -2.24 -8.92
CA ALA A 63 8.62 -2.46 -8.91
C ALA A 63 9.10 -3.60 -9.82
N PHE A 64 8.32 -4.68 -9.94
CA PHE A 64 8.69 -5.85 -10.75
C PHE A 64 8.23 -5.79 -12.21
N ALA A 65 7.43 -4.80 -12.61
CA ALA A 65 7.16 -4.53 -14.04
C ALA A 65 8.41 -3.99 -14.75
N ALA A 66 9.34 -3.41 -14.01
CA ALA A 66 10.44 -2.68 -14.58
C ALA A 66 11.58 -3.56 -15.17
N PRO A 67 11.93 -4.76 -14.65
CA PRO A 67 12.87 -5.65 -15.32
C PRO A 67 12.39 -6.19 -16.70
N PRO A 68 11.13 -6.65 -16.88
CA PRO A 68 10.63 -7.10 -18.19
C PRO A 68 10.62 -6.02 -19.28
N ILE A 69 10.34 -4.76 -18.94
CA ILE A 69 10.30 -3.65 -19.91
C ILE A 69 11.68 -3.05 -20.22
N LEU A 70 12.67 -3.28 -19.35
CA LEU A 70 13.99 -2.69 -19.47
C LEU A 70 14.70 -2.94 -20.83
N PRO A 71 14.63 -4.12 -21.46
CA PRO A 71 15.24 -4.35 -22.77
C PRO A 71 14.71 -3.42 -23.86
N ALA A 72 13.42 -3.08 -23.84
CA ALA A 72 12.81 -2.15 -24.78
C ALA A 72 13.14 -0.69 -24.46
N LEU A 73 13.30 -0.35 -23.17
CA LEU A 73 13.56 1.01 -22.70
C LEU A 73 15.03 1.44 -22.83
N ARG A 74 15.99 0.49 -22.77
CA ARG A 74 17.43 0.77 -22.80
C ARG A 74 17.88 1.64 -23.99
N PRO A 75 17.49 1.36 -25.25
CA PRO A 75 17.87 2.20 -26.39
C PRO A 75 17.23 3.59 -26.34
N ALA A 76 16.00 3.69 -25.83
CA ALA A 76 15.24 4.94 -25.79
C ALA A 76 15.80 5.95 -24.77
N LEU A 77 16.32 5.47 -23.63
CA LEU A 77 16.88 6.32 -22.57
C LEU A 77 18.40 6.46 -22.65
N VAL A 78 19.08 5.80 -23.59
CA VAL A 78 20.55 5.76 -23.70
C VAL A 78 21.19 5.31 -22.35
N LEU A 79 20.60 4.29 -21.71
CA LEU A 79 21.07 3.79 -20.42
C LEU A 79 22.42 3.09 -20.57
N MET A 80 23.39 3.41 -19.70
CA MET A 80 24.61 2.61 -19.62
C MET A 80 24.29 1.22 -19.04
N PRO A 81 25.04 0.17 -19.40
CA PRO A 81 24.87 -1.16 -18.82
C PRO A 81 24.96 -1.18 -17.28
N SER A 82 25.66 -0.22 -16.68
CA SER A 82 25.78 -0.01 -15.23
C SER A 82 24.55 0.59 -14.56
N ASP A 83 23.70 1.33 -15.28
CA ASP A 83 22.65 2.14 -14.66
C ASP A 83 21.48 1.27 -14.20
N ALA A 84 21.16 0.23 -14.96
CA ALA A 84 20.09 -0.71 -14.60
C ALA A 84 20.35 -1.45 -13.27
N PRO A 85 21.51 -2.11 -13.06
CA PRO A 85 21.80 -2.73 -11.78
C PRO A 85 21.98 -1.70 -10.66
N ALA A 86 22.57 -0.53 -10.91
CA ALA A 86 22.66 0.52 -9.91
C ALA A 86 21.27 1.01 -9.44
N ALA A 87 20.32 1.20 -10.37
CA ALA A 87 18.94 1.54 -10.05
C ALA A 87 18.24 0.42 -9.26
N ALA A 88 18.51 -0.84 -9.58
CA ALA A 88 17.97 -1.98 -8.85
C ALA A 88 18.51 -2.06 -7.41
N VAL A 89 19.83 -1.89 -7.21
CA VAL A 89 20.44 -1.83 -5.88
C VAL A 89 19.89 -0.64 -5.08
N GLY A 90 19.76 0.53 -5.72
CA GLY A 90 19.16 1.71 -5.11
C GLY A 90 17.72 1.48 -4.69
N SER A 91 16.93 0.83 -5.53
CA SER A 91 15.54 0.43 -5.24
C SER A 91 15.46 -0.52 -4.04
N LEU A 92 16.26 -1.58 -4.01
CA LEU A 92 16.27 -2.55 -2.89
C LEU A 92 16.76 -1.93 -1.58
N SER A 93 17.73 -1.02 -1.67
CA SER A 93 18.21 -0.25 -0.52
C SER A 93 17.11 0.66 0.02
N ALA A 94 16.38 1.33 -0.87
CA ALA A 94 15.23 2.15 -0.52
C ALA A 94 14.12 1.30 0.13
N THR A 95 13.83 0.11 -0.42
CA THR A 95 12.89 -0.85 0.18
C THR A 95 13.29 -1.20 1.61
N LEU A 96 14.57 -1.50 1.86
CA LEU A 96 15.06 -1.85 3.18
C LEU A 96 14.86 -0.70 4.18
N VAL A 97 15.30 0.51 3.83
CA VAL A 97 15.11 1.70 4.66
C VAL A 97 13.63 2.01 4.86
N GLY A 98 12.84 1.91 3.80
CA GLY A 98 11.40 2.10 3.83
C GLY A 98 10.71 1.14 4.79
N ARG A 99 11.11 -0.13 4.85
CA ARG A 99 10.56 -1.11 5.80
C ARG A 99 10.86 -0.74 7.26
N LEU A 100 12.07 -0.28 7.53
CA LEU A 100 12.45 0.19 8.87
C LEU A 100 11.65 1.42 9.29
N ALA A 101 11.36 2.33 8.33
CA ALA A 101 10.53 3.51 8.57
C ALA A 101 9.03 3.18 8.63
N MET A 102 8.58 2.16 7.91
CA MET A 102 7.16 1.79 7.82
C MET A 102 6.63 1.22 9.13
N GLY A 103 7.43 0.48 9.90
CA GLY A 103 7.03 -0.03 11.22
C GLY A 103 6.54 1.10 12.15
N PRO A 104 7.38 2.10 12.47
CA PRO A 104 6.97 3.28 13.23
C PRO A 104 5.81 4.05 12.58
N ALA A 105 5.74 4.10 11.24
CA ALA A 105 4.62 4.74 10.55
C ALA A 105 3.29 4.01 10.79
N CYS A 106 3.30 2.66 10.84
CA CYS A 106 2.13 1.85 11.20
C CYS A 106 1.73 2.08 12.66
N ASP A 107 2.68 2.16 13.58
CA ASP A 107 2.41 2.40 15.00
C ASP A 107 1.80 3.79 15.26
N LEU A 108 2.21 4.81 14.49
CA LEU A 108 1.77 6.21 14.69
C LEU A 108 0.55 6.61 13.86
N LEU A 109 0.47 6.18 12.60
CA LEU A 109 -0.59 6.58 11.67
C LEU A 109 -1.64 5.48 11.46
N GLY A 110 -1.36 4.26 11.93
CA GLY A 110 -2.14 3.07 11.64
C GLY A 110 -1.79 2.45 10.28
N PRO A 111 -1.92 1.12 10.15
CA PRO A 111 -1.54 0.37 8.95
C PRO A 111 -2.33 0.80 7.71
N ARG A 112 -3.61 1.19 7.87
CA ARG A 112 -4.45 1.66 6.76
C ARG A 112 -3.89 2.91 6.09
N ARG A 113 -3.46 3.91 6.88
CA ARG A 113 -2.92 5.16 6.34
C ARG A 113 -1.53 4.94 5.76
N ALA A 114 -0.70 4.17 6.46
CA ALA A 114 0.64 3.79 6.00
C ALA A 114 0.59 3.07 4.63
N SER A 115 -0.33 2.12 4.46
CA SER A 115 -0.54 1.41 3.19
C SER A 115 -1.04 2.31 2.06
N GLY A 116 -1.95 3.24 2.39
CA GLY A 116 -2.38 4.29 1.46
C GLY A 116 -1.23 5.16 0.97
N PHE A 117 -0.35 5.62 1.87
CA PHE A 117 0.83 6.41 1.49
C PHE A 117 1.78 5.63 0.58
N ALA A 118 2.03 4.35 0.86
CA ALA A 118 2.86 3.52 0.00
C ALA A 118 2.25 3.32 -1.41
N SER A 119 0.94 3.14 -1.47
CA SER A 119 0.20 3.03 -2.74
C SER A 119 0.28 4.32 -3.56
N LEU A 120 0.21 5.48 -2.89
CA LEU A 120 0.40 6.78 -3.53
C LEU A 120 1.84 6.93 -4.07
N LEU A 121 2.85 6.49 -3.33
CA LEU A 121 4.23 6.44 -3.84
C LEU A 121 4.36 5.54 -5.06
N ALA A 122 3.67 4.39 -5.09
CA ALA A 122 3.64 3.52 -6.27
C ALA A 122 3.00 4.23 -7.48
N ALA A 123 1.90 4.95 -7.28
CA ALA A 123 1.27 5.75 -8.34
C ALA A 123 2.18 6.91 -8.82
N LEU A 124 2.87 7.57 -7.90
CA LEU A 124 3.85 8.60 -8.21
C LEU A 124 5.05 8.05 -8.98
N ALA A 125 5.51 6.85 -8.66
CA ALA A 125 6.55 6.19 -9.44
C ALA A 125 6.10 6.12 -10.91
N VAL A 126 4.90 5.58 -11.18
CA VAL A 126 4.38 5.46 -12.56
C VAL A 126 4.26 6.81 -13.28
N SER A 127 3.94 7.90 -12.57
CA SER A 127 3.78 9.23 -13.19
C SER A 127 5.09 9.95 -13.48
N VAL A 128 6.20 9.60 -12.81
CA VAL A 128 7.52 10.14 -13.12
C VAL A 128 7.95 9.61 -14.48
N THR A 129 7.84 10.45 -15.50
CA THR A 129 8.27 10.14 -16.86
C THR A 129 9.78 9.99 -16.90
N ALA A 130 10.24 8.74 -17.10
CA ALA A 130 11.65 8.44 -17.27
C ALA A 130 12.11 8.85 -18.68
N SER A 131 12.17 10.15 -18.95
CA SER A 131 12.77 10.67 -20.19
C SER A 131 14.30 10.73 -20.12
N SER A 132 14.88 10.44 -18.96
CA SER A 132 16.33 10.44 -18.72
C SER A 132 16.76 9.25 -17.87
N PRO A 133 18.04 8.83 -17.94
CA PRO A 133 18.61 7.82 -17.06
C PRO A 133 18.39 8.12 -15.57
N ALA A 134 18.57 9.38 -15.17
CA ALA A 134 18.33 9.83 -13.79
C ALA A 134 16.86 9.67 -13.40
N GLY A 135 15.92 9.98 -14.30
CA GLY A 135 14.49 9.76 -14.11
C GLY A 135 14.16 8.29 -13.90
N PHE A 136 14.79 7.38 -14.63
CA PHE A 136 14.65 5.94 -14.43
C PHE A 136 15.16 5.47 -13.06
N VAL A 137 16.29 6.00 -12.59
CA VAL A 137 16.82 5.69 -11.24
C VAL A 137 15.87 6.20 -10.17
N ALA A 138 15.36 7.43 -10.30
CA ALA A 138 14.41 8.02 -9.35
C ALA A 138 13.09 7.22 -9.31
N LEU A 139 12.55 6.87 -10.49
CA LEU A 139 11.40 5.98 -10.64
C LEU A 139 11.60 4.68 -9.86
N ARG A 140 12.75 4.02 -10.04
CA ARG A 140 13.09 2.76 -9.35
C ARG A 140 13.25 2.94 -7.85
N PHE A 141 13.81 4.06 -7.41
CA PHE A 141 13.93 4.39 -5.99
C PHE A 141 12.55 4.54 -5.33
N VAL A 142 11.65 5.32 -5.95
CA VAL A 142 10.27 5.53 -5.44
C VAL A 142 9.46 4.23 -5.49
N ALA A 143 9.57 3.46 -6.57
CA ALA A 143 8.95 2.14 -6.65
C ALA A 143 9.51 1.19 -5.56
N GLY A 144 10.80 1.29 -5.22
CA GLY A 144 11.40 0.54 -4.11
C GLY A 144 10.79 0.91 -2.76
N LEU A 145 10.64 2.22 -2.48
CA LEU A 145 10.00 2.69 -1.25
C LEU A 145 8.57 2.15 -1.10
N SER A 146 7.80 2.00 -2.19
CA SER A 146 6.46 1.44 -2.10
C SER A 146 6.43 -0.05 -1.73
N LEU A 147 7.50 -0.84 -1.96
CA LEU A 147 7.57 -2.23 -1.45
C LEU A 147 7.66 -2.32 0.07
N ALA A 148 7.93 -1.21 0.77
CA ALA A 148 7.81 -1.19 2.22
C ALA A 148 6.37 -1.45 2.69
N ASN A 149 5.38 -1.33 1.81
CA ASN A 149 3.98 -1.64 2.07
C ASN A 149 3.74 -3.07 2.60
N PHE A 150 4.65 -4.00 2.32
CA PHE A 150 4.60 -5.34 2.91
C PHE A 150 4.46 -5.29 4.44
N VAL A 151 5.11 -4.33 5.11
CA VAL A 151 5.03 -4.15 6.57
C VAL A 151 3.63 -3.73 7.01
N ALA A 152 2.97 -2.84 6.25
CA ALA A 152 1.63 -2.38 6.59
C ALA A 152 0.55 -3.45 6.34
N ASN A 153 0.78 -4.37 5.40
CA ASN A 153 -0.19 -5.42 5.07
C ASN A 153 -0.08 -6.67 5.97
N GLN A 154 0.96 -6.79 6.78
CA GLN A 154 1.14 -7.88 7.76
C GLN A 154 0.79 -7.45 9.20
N HIS A 155 0.52 -6.16 9.42
CA HIS A 155 0.24 -5.57 10.72
C HIS A 155 -1.26 -5.66 11.02
#